data_AF-A0A933I6F0-F1
#
_entry.id   AF-A0A933I6F0-F1
#
_cell.length_a   1.000
_cell.length_b   1.000
_cell.length_c   1.000
_cell.angle_alpha   90.00
_cell.angle_beta   90.00
_cell.angle_gamma   90.00
#
_symmetry.space_group_name_H-M   'P 1'
#
loop_
_entity.id
_entity.type
_entity.pdbx_description
1 polymer ?
#
loop_
_entity_poly.entity_id
_entity_poly.type
_entity_poly.pdbx_seq_one_letter_code
_entity_poly.pdbx_strand_id
1 'polypeptide(L)'
;MKKIYFLLIIIFLTAYGCGGNDKVKPSADSQTAQEVIRITNAIKTAYEQKDIDALREYLFPEFADEIKKELLFENAGLEFTTRMVRITDSSVMVTLNWQGTWEIKGKTQKNLGSSVFIYQVMTMKLAAIDGDNPFLIPVVRN
;
A
#
# COMPACT_ATOMS: atom_id res chain seq x y z
N MET A 1 45.65 -15.26 37.74
CA MET A 1 45.74 -14.32 36.61
C MET A 1 45.47 -14.95 35.23
N LYS A 2 45.80 -16.23 34.96
CA LYS A 2 45.55 -16.90 33.67
C LYS A 2 44.07 -17.03 33.24
N LYS A 3 43.13 -17.15 34.19
CA LYS A 3 41.68 -17.35 33.91
C LYS A 3 40.96 -16.08 33.40
N ILE A 4 41.50 -14.90 33.72
CA ILE A 4 40.96 -13.60 33.26
C ILE A 4 41.26 -13.35 31.78
N TYR A 5 42.44 -13.75 31.31
CA TYR A 5 42.81 -13.64 29.90
C TYR A 5 41.97 -14.55 28.99
N PHE A 6 41.53 -15.69 29.51
CA PHE A 6 40.66 -16.61 28.76
C PHE A 6 39.24 -16.06 28.58
N LEU A 7 38.72 -15.31 29.56
CA LEU A 7 37.40 -14.69 29.49
C LEU A 7 37.34 -13.53 28.48
N LEU A 8 38.43 -12.76 28.37
CA LEU A 8 38.55 -11.62 27.44
C LEU A 8 38.60 -12.06 25.97
N ILE A 9 39.17 -13.24 25.68
CA ILE A 9 39.23 -13.80 24.31
C ILE A 9 37.85 -14.24 23.81
N ILE A 10 36.99 -14.76 24.68
CA ILE A 10 35.66 -15.26 24.31
C ILE A 10 34.70 -14.09 23.99
N ILE A 11 34.87 -12.95 24.69
CA ILE A 11 34.08 -11.72 24.43
C ILE A 11 34.50 -11.05 23.12
N PHE A 12 35.76 -11.18 22.70
CA PHE A 12 36.23 -10.64 21.42
C PHE A 12 35.75 -11.46 20.21
N LEU A 13 35.46 -12.75 20.39
CA LEU A 13 35.01 -13.64 19.31
C LEU A 13 33.51 -13.47 18.96
N THR A 14 32.70 -12.90 19.85
CA THR A 14 31.27 -12.63 19.58
C THR A 14 31.02 -11.27 18.93
N ALA A 15 32.04 -10.41 18.82
CA ALA A 15 31.92 -9.06 18.26
C ALA A 15 31.96 -9.00 16.72
N TYR A 16 32.28 -10.10 16.03
CA TYR A 16 32.29 -10.16 14.55
C TYR A 16 31.00 -10.71 13.94
N GLY A 17 29.95 -10.85 14.75
CA GLY A 17 28.64 -11.38 14.35
C GLY A 17 27.62 -10.32 13.92
N CYS A 18 28.01 -9.22 13.27
CA CYS A 18 27.07 -8.37 12.54
C CYS A 18 27.83 -7.37 11.66
N GLY A 19 27.46 -7.24 10.39
CA GLY A 19 27.93 -6.13 9.55
C GLY A 19 28.84 -6.50 8.38
N GLY A 20 28.58 -7.61 7.70
CA GLY A 20 28.93 -7.70 6.28
C GLY A 20 28.09 -6.67 5.53
N ASN A 21 28.72 -5.57 5.10
CA ASN A 21 28.09 -4.44 4.41
C ASN A 21 27.76 -4.77 2.95
N ASP A 22 27.32 -6.01 2.69
CA ASP A 22 26.83 -6.43 1.39
C ASP A 22 25.40 -5.94 1.28
N LYS A 23 25.20 -4.90 0.46
CA LYS A 23 23.87 -4.47 0.06
C LYS A 23 23.19 -5.65 -0.64
N VAL A 24 22.45 -6.45 0.12
CA VAL A 24 21.67 -7.57 -0.40
C VAL A 24 20.74 -6.98 -1.45
N LYS A 25 21.01 -7.27 -2.72
CA LYS A 25 20.21 -6.78 -3.83
C LYS A 25 18.79 -7.32 -3.63
N PRO A 26 17.76 -6.45 -3.56
CA PRO A 26 16.39 -6.93 -3.41
C PRO A 26 16.02 -7.83 -4.59
N SER A 27 15.29 -8.91 -4.31
CA SER A 27 14.75 -9.78 -5.35
C SER A 27 13.79 -9.02 -6.26
N ALA A 28 13.56 -9.54 -7.46
CA ALA A 28 12.56 -8.96 -8.39
C ALA A 28 11.18 -8.85 -7.73
N ASP A 29 10.78 -9.87 -6.96
CA ASP A 29 9.53 -9.88 -6.20
C ASP A 29 9.49 -8.79 -5.13
N SER A 30 10.60 -8.56 -4.43
CA SER A 30 10.69 -7.50 -3.41
C SER A 30 10.54 -6.11 -4.04
N GLN A 31 11.18 -5.88 -5.20
CA GLN A 31 11.04 -4.63 -5.95
C GLN A 31 9.59 -4.45 -6.45
N THR A 32 8.99 -5.50 -6.98
CA THR A 32 7.60 -5.49 -7.46
C THR A 32 6.63 -5.19 -6.32
N ALA A 33 6.83 -5.80 -5.15
CA ALA A 33 6.03 -5.54 -3.96
C ALA A 33 6.16 -4.09 -3.47
N GLN A 34 7.38 -3.54 -3.45
CA GLN A 34 7.59 -2.14 -3.09
C GLN A 34 6.90 -1.19 -4.08
N GLU A 35 7.02 -1.48 -5.36
CA GLU A 35 6.45 -0.66 -6.42
C GLU A 35 4.92 -0.67 -6.38
N VAL A 36 4.28 -1.83 -6.24
CA VAL A 36 2.82 -1.90 -6.17
C VAL A 36 2.26 -1.21 -4.92
N ILE A 37 2.98 -1.27 -3.79
CA ILE A 37 2.61 -0.54 -2.57
C ILE A 37 2.75 0.97 -2.79
N ARG A 38 3.81 1.41 -3.48
CA ARG A 38 4.00 2.82 -3.84
C ARG A 38 2.87 3.31 -4.74
N ILE A 39 2.50 2.54 -5.77
CA ILE A 39 1.37 2.84 -6.67
C ILE A 39 0.06 2.89 -5.89
N THR A 40 -0.18 1.93 -4.98
CA THR A 40 -1.38 1.90 -4.12
C THR A 40 -1.51 3.20 -3.31
N ASN A 41 -0.41 3.71 -2.77
CA ASN A 41 -0.39 4.98 -2.04
C ASN A 41 -0.51 6.20 -2.96
N ALA A 42 0.00 6.14 -4.19
CA ALA A 42 -0.18 7.21 -5.17
C ALA A 42 -1.66 7.34 -5.59
N ILE A 43 -2.35 6.22 -5.83
CA ILE A 43 -3.79 6.18 -6.10
C ILE A 43 -4.58 6.80 -4.94
N LYS A 44 -4.25 6.41 -3.71
CA LYS A 44 -4.83 7.00 -2.48
C LYS A 44 -4.69 8.52 -2.47
N THR A 45 -3.48 9.04 -2.64
CA THR A 45 -3.22 10.48 -2.62
C THR A 45 -3.96 11.20 -3.75
N ALA A 46 -3.95 10.63 -4.96
CA ALA A 46 -4.69 11.20 -6.09
C ALA A 46 -6.20 11.24 -5.83
N TYR A 47 -6.78 10.21 -5.21
CA TYR A 47 -8.18 10.22 -4.78
C TYR A 47 -8.46 11.32 -3.76
N GLU A 48 -7.67 11.40 -2.68
CA GLU A 48 -7.82 12.41 -1.62
C GLU A 48 -7.72 13.85 -2.15
N GLN A 49 -6.85 14.07 -3.14
CA GLN A 49 -6.64 15.36 -3.81
C GLN A 49 -7.60 15.61 -4.98
N LYS A 50 -8.43 14.62 -5.33
CA LYS A 50 -9.29 14.62 -6.52
C LYS A 50 -8.55 14.85 -7.84
N ASP A 51 -7.31 14.38 -7.91
CA ASP A 51 -6.47 14.47 -9.11
C ASP A 51 -6.83 13.32 -10.08
N ILE A 52 -7.78 13.62 -10.98
CA ILE A 52 -8.26 12.66 -11.98
C ILE A 52 -7.16 12.28 -12.98
N ASP A 53 -6.25 13.19 -13.30
CA ASP A 53 -5.23 12.92 -14.28
C ASP A 53 -4.18 11.97 -13.70
N ALA A 54 -3.78 12.17 -12.43
CA ALA A 54 -2.96 11.21 -11.71
C ALA A 54 -3.65 9.84 -11.54
N LEU A 55 -4.96 9.80 -11.26
CA LEU A 55 -5.69 8.53 -11.21
C LEU A 55 -5.63 7.77 -12.54
N ARG A 56 -5.71 8.45 -13.69
CA ARG A 56 -5.63 7.81 -15.02
C ARG A 56 -4.27 7.20 -15.34
N GLU A 57 -3.20 7.65 -14.69
CA GLU A 57 -1.88 7.04 -14.82
C GLU A 57 -1.85 5.62 -14.21
N TYR A 58 -2.51 5.44 -13.07
CA TYR A 58 -2.45 4.20 -12.29
C TYR A 58 -3.66 3.28 -12.44
N LEU A 59 -4.76 3.77 -13.00
CA LEU A 59 -6.00 3.01 -13.20
C LEU A 59 -6.24 2.70 -14.68
N PHE A 60 -7.02 1.67 -14.95
CA PHE A 60 -7.66 1.52 -16.26
C PHE A 60 -8.72 2.62 -16.47
N PRO A 61 -8.90 3.14 -17.70
CA PRO A 61 -9.78 4.28 -17.97
C PRO A 61 -11.21 4.12 -17.42
N GLU A 62 -11.80 2.96 -17.64
CA GLU A 62 -13.15 2.62 -17.17
C GLU A 62 -13.27 2.72 -15.64
N PHE A 63 -12.24 2.28 -14.93
CA PHE A 63 -12.23 2.30 -13.46
C PHE A 63 -11.95 3.70 -12.91
N ALA A 64 -11.10 4.48 -13.59
CA ALA A 64 -10.91 5.89 -13.27
C ALA A 64 -12.21 6.69 -13.41
N ASP A 65 -13.01 6.41 -14.45
CA ASP A 65 -14.29 7.07 -14.66
C ASP A 65 -15.36 6.67 -13.63
N GLU A 66 -15.29 5.45 -13.08
CA GLU A 66 -16.12 5.05 -11.94
C GLU A 66 -15.74 5.81 -10.67
N ILE A 67 -14.46 5.81 -10.31
CA ILE A 67 -13.97 6.53 -9.11
C ILE A 67 -14.22 8.03 -9.22
N LYS A 68 -14.13 8.61 -10.42
CA LYS A 68 -14.44 10.03 -10.66
C LYS A 68 -15.86 10.42 -10.20
N LYS A 69 -16.84 9.52 -10.32
CA LYS A 69 -18.22 9.78 -9.88
C LYS A 69 -18.35 9.89 -8.37
N GLU A 70 -17.40 9.34 -7.62
CA GLU A 70 -17.40 9.30 -6.16
C GLU A 70 -16.67 10.51 -5.53
N LEU A 71 -16.08 11.40 -6.31
CA LEU A 71 -15.33 12.57 -5.82
C LEU A 71 -16.22 13.75 -5.37
N LEU A 72 -17.36 13.43 -4.76
CA LEU A 72 -18.40 14.37 -4.32
C LEU A 72 -18.18 14.94 -2.90
N PHE A 73 -17.15 14.46 -2.19
CA PHE A 73 -16.78 14.93 -0.86
C PHE A 73 -16.09 16.29 -0.89
N GLU A 74 -16.06 17.03 0.21
CA GLU A 74 -15.25 18.24 0.37
C GLU A 74 -13.80 17.86 0.64
N ASN A 75 -13.59 17.00 1.63
CA ASN A 75 -12.30 16.42 2.00
C ASN A 75 -12.42 14.91 2.21
N ALA A 76 -11.35 14.16 1.92
CA ALA A 76 -11.26 12.75 2.25
C ALA A 76 -9.89 12.42 2.83
N GLY A 77 -9.86 11.45 3.74
CA GLY A 77 -8.65 10.87 4.30
C GLY A 77 -8.83 9.36 4.39
N LEU A 78 -7.99 8.63 3.67
CA LEU A 78 -7.87 7.19 3.71
C LEU A 78 -6.60 6.81 4.47
N GLU A 79 -6.57 5.62 5.05
CA GLU A 79 -5.36 5.00 5.58
C GLU A 79 -5.37 3.54 5.20
N PHE A 80 -4.28 3.07 4.60
CA PHE A 80 -4.13 1.70 4.13
C PHE A 80 -3.11 0.95 4.96
N THR A 81 -3.48 -0.24 5.42
CA THR A 81 -2.58 -1.19 6.08
C THR A 81 -2.42 -2.41 5.18
N THR A 82 -1.32 -2.48 4.44
CA THR A 82 -1.02 -3.63 3.59
C THR A 82 -0.78 -4.87 4.45
N ARG A 83 -1.49 -5.96 4.13
CA ARG A 83 -1.37 -7.25 4.82
C ARG A 83 -0.49 -8.22 4.05
N MET A 84 -0.67 -8.27 2.74
CA MET A 84 0.03 -9.23 1.89
C MET A 84 0.11 -8.69 0.46
N VAL A 85 1.24 -8.98 -0.20
CA VAL A 85 1.37 -8.85 -1.65
C VAL A 85 1.57 -10.26 -2.21
N ARG A 86 0.72 -10.67 -3.15
CA ARG A 86 0.85 -11.92 -3.89
C ARG A 86 1.12 -11.60 -5.35
N ILE A 87 2.21 -12.13 -5.88
CA ILE A 87 2.62 -11.96 -7.28
C ILE A 87 2.34 -13.27 -8.01
N THR A 88 1.70 -13.17 -9.17
CA THR A 88 1.49 -14.28 -10.10
C THR A 88 1.96 -13.86 -11.49
N ASP A 89 1.98 -14.80 -12.43
CA ASP A 89 2.41 -14.54 -13.81
C ASP A 89 1.54 -13.50 -14.53
N SER A 90 0.30 -13.29 -14.08
CA SER A 90 -0.68 -12.41 -14.73
C SER A 90 -1.07 -11.18 -13.90
N SER A 91 -0.83 -11.19 -12.58
CA SER A 91 -1.35 -10.17 -11.68
C SER A 91 -0.51 -9.98 -10.43
N VAL A 92 -0.59 -8.78 -9.86
CA VAL A 92 -0.10 -8.49 -8.51
C VAL A 92 -1.30 -8.14 -7.64
N MET A 93 -1.53 -8.90 -6.58
CA MET A 93 -2.65 -8.72 -5.66
C MET A 93 -2.14 -8.13 -4.35
N VAL A 94 -2.72 -7.00 -3.94
CA VAL A 94 -2.44 -6.35 -2.66
C VAL A 94 -3.64 -6.50 -1.75
N THR A 95 -3.52 -7.38 -0.75
CA THR A 95 -4.52 -7.48 0.31
C THR A 95 -4.24 -6.41 1.36
N LEU A 96 -5.22 -5.57 1.66
CA LEU A 96 -5.09 -4.49 2.64
C LEU A 96 -6.36 -4.32 3.46
N ASN A 97 -6.18 -3.79 4.66
CA ASN A 97 -7.27 -3.19 5.42
C ASN A 97 -7.22 -1.68 5.22
N TRP A 98 -8.37 -1.04 5.27
CA TRP A 98 -8.47 0.40 5.12
C TRP A 98 -9.44 1.01 6.11
N GLN A 99 -9.20 2.27 6.44
CA GLN A 99 -10.13 3.15 7.12
C GLN A 99 -10.21 4.48 6.38
N GLY A 100 -11.40 5.06 6.33
CA GLY A 100 -11.70 6.25 5.56
C GLY A 100 -12.57 7.22 6.32
N THR A 101 -12.32 8.50 6.10
CA THR A 101 -13.12 9.62 6.58
C THR A 101 -13.42 10.54 5.40
N TRP A 102 -14.67 10.94 5.24
CA TRP A 102 -15.11 11.88 4.20
C TRP A 102 -15.91 12.99 4.83
N GLU A 103 -15.71 14.22 4.36
CA GLU A 103 -16.57 15.35 4.68
C GLU A 103 -17.53 15.59 3.52
N ILE A 104 -18.83 15.51 3.76
CA ILE A 104 -19.85 15.65 2.71
C ILE A 104 -20.94 16.58 3.24
N LYS A 105 -21.10 17.77 2.64
CA LYS A 105 -22.09 18.78 3.05
C LYS A 105 -21.94 19.14 4.52
N GLY A 106 -20.70 19.35 4.97
CA GLY A 106 -20.34 19.63 6.36
C GLY A 106 -20.59 18.49 7.36
N LYS A 107 -20.91 17.27 6.91
CA LYS A 107 -21.01 16.08 7.77
C LYS A 107 -19.84 15.15 7.54
N THR A 108 -19.23 14.69 8.64
CA THR A 108 -18.19 13.65 8.60
C THR A 108 -18.80 12.26 8.51
N GLN A 109 -18.46 11.53 7.47
CA GLN A 109 -18.74 10.10 7.30
C GLN A 109 -17.47 9.31 7.55
N LYS A 110 -17.59 8.14 8.18
CA LYS A 110 -16.47 7.23 8.44
C LYS A 110 -16.85 5.83 7.99
N ASN A 111 -15.88 5.11 7.45
CA ASN A 111 -16.04 3.70 7.09
C ASN A 111 -14.69 2.99 7.19
N LEU A 112 -14.72 1.67 7.23
CA LEU A 112 -13.54 0.82 7.22
C LEU A 112 -13.88 -0.50 6.55
N GLY A 113 -12.87 -1.18 6.03
CA GLY A 113 -13.08 -2.43 5.31
C GLY A 113 -11.80 -3.18 5.02
N SER A 114 -11.95 -4.25 4.25
CA SER A 114 -10.85 -5.05 3.74
C SER A 114 -11.03 -5.28 2.25
N SER A 115 -9.93 -5.24 1.50
CA SER A 115 -9.96 -5.32 0.04
C SER A 115 -8.77 -6.09 -0.50
N VAL A 116 -8.93 -6.62 -1.70
CA VAL A 116 -7.83 -7.10 -2.55
C VAL A 116 -7.78 -6.22 -3.79
N PHE A 117 -6.70 -5.46 -3.93
CA PHE A 117 -6.43 -4.65 -5.11
C PHE A 117 -5.71 -5.51 -6.13
N ILE A 118 -6.24 -5.60 -7.35
CA ILE A 118 -5.74 -6.47 -8.41
C ILE A 118 -5.09 -5.62 -9.49
N TYR A 119 -3.78 -5.70 -9.60
CA TYR A 119 -2.98 -5.00 -10.59
C TYR A 119 -2.62 -5.92 -11.75
N GLN A 120 -2.67 -5.40 -12.98
CA GLN A 120 -2.17 -6.11 -14.15
C GLN A 120 -0.63 -6.04 -14.19
N VAL A 121 0.06 -7.18 -14.24
CA VAL A 121 1.53 -7.22 -14.11
C VAL A 121 2.27 -6.43 -15.21
N MET A 122 1.74 -6.38 -16.43
CA MET A 122 2.42 -5.72 -17.56
C MET A 122 2.41 -4.20 -17.48
N THR A 123 1.34 -3.62 -16.94
CA THR A 123 1.12 -2.16 -16.91
C THR A 123 1.21 -1.60 -15.49
N MET A 124 1.16 -2.46 -14.47
CA MET A 124 0.99 -2.11 -13.06
C MET A 124 -0.22 -1.20 -12.79
N LYS A 125 -1.23 -1.24 -13.67
CA LYS A 125 -2.49 -0.54 -13.47
C LYS A 125 -3.44 -1.36 -12.60
N LEU A 126 -4.15 -0.69 -11.70
CA LEU A 126 -5.21 -1.30 -10.89
C LEU A 126 -6.41 -1.59 -11.79
N ALA A 127 -6.73 -2.87 -11.94
CA ALA A 127 -7.79 -3.38 -12.81
C ALA A 127 -9.09 -3.65 -12.06
N ALA A 128 -9.00 -4.07 -10.79
CA ALA A 128 -10.16 -4.40 -9.98
C ALA A 128 -9.88 -4.27 -8.48
N ILE A 129 -10.97 -4.16 -7.71
CA ILE A 129 -10.97 -4.23 -6.26
C ILE A 129 -12.02 -5.27 -5.85
N ASP A 130 -11.57 -6.33 -5.19
CA ASP A 130 -12.46 -7.29 -4.56
C ASP A 130 -12.67 -6.91 -3.09
N GLY A 131 -13.89 -7.11 -2.58
CA GLY A 131 -14.27 -6.79 -1.20
C GLY A 131 -14.84 -5.37 -1.05
N ASP A 132 -14.60 -4.74 0.10
CA ASP A 132 -15.09 -3.38 0.36
C ASP A 132 -14.26 -2.38 -0.43
N ASN A 133 -14.87 -1.48 -1.20
CA ASN A 133 -14.14 -0.52 -2.01
C ASN A 133 -13.89 0.80 -1.25
N PRO A 134 -12.63 1.18 -0.94
CA PRO A 134 -12.30 2.40 -0.20
C PRO A 134 -12.54 3.69 -0.98
N PHE A 135 -12.82 3.61 -2.27
CA PHE A 135 -13.03 4.78 -3.13
C PHE A 135 -14.52 5.13 -3.31
N LEU A 136 -15.43 4.33 -2.76
CA LEU A 136 -16.87 4.61 -2.72
C LEU A 136 -17.21 5.44 -1.49
N ILE A 137 -17.95 6.53 -1.68
CA ILE A 137 -18.39 7.34 -0.54
C ILE A 137 -19.50 6.62 0.25
N PRO A 138 -19.47 6.61 1.59
CA PRO A 138 -20.54 5.99 2.37
C PRO A 138 -21.88 6.70 2.14
N VAL A 139 -22.95 5.92 1.94
CA VAL A 139 -24.31 6.48 1.82
C VAL A 139 -24.69 7.11 3.15
N VAL A 140 -24.96 8.42 3.14
CA VAL A 140 -25.51 9.15 4.28
C VAL A 140 -26.91 8.59 4.55
N ARG A 141 -27.06 7.74 5.58
CA ARG A 141 -28.39 7.39 6.09
C ARG A 141 -28.88 8.57 6.92
N ASN A 142 -29.93 9.24 6.41
CA ASN A 142 -30.67 10.27 7.16
C ASN A 142 -31.46 9.65 8.30
#